data_AF-A0A7V2LKY9-F1
#
_entry.id   AF-A0A7V2LKY9-F1
#
_cell.length_a   1.000
_cell.length_b   1.000
_cell.length_c   1.000
_cell.angle_alpha   90.00
_cell.angle_beta   90.00
_cell.angle_gamma   90.00
#
_symmetry.space_group_name_H-M   'P 1'
#
loop_
_entity.id
_entity.type
_entity.pdbx_description
1 polymer ?
#
loop_
_entity_poly.entity_id
_entity_poly.type
_entity_poly.pdbx_seq_one_letter_code
_entity_poly.pdbx_strand_id
1 'polypeptide(L)'
;MPEQIANFIGVGLEWVVAIFGGLLVAFWVGLIVWTWRDIRSRSSDIFAAILASLLVAIFNVIGILLYLLLRPKHTLAEQYDRALEEEALLREIEQAPACHKCGRPVNADWQYCPYCEAELRHPCPRCGYLLDPDWKRCPQCGAYPDQPAPEPEYVPPPPVTQALDPMAYAPKPVAETVQVEEAPMVEDTVTVNE
;
A
#
# COMPACT_ATOMS: atom_id res chain seq x y z
N MET A 1 60.52 -60.71 -9.01
CA MET A 1 60.56 -59.24 -9.12
C MET A 1 59.37 -58.66 -9.92
N PRO A 2 59.00 -59.14 -11.13
CA PRO A 2 57.89 -58.54 -11.89
C PRO A 2 56.50 -58.76 -11.26
N GLU A 3 56.26 -59.93 -10.66
CA GLU A 3 54.98 -60.28 -10.00
C GLU A 3 54.62 -59.33 -8.82
N GLN A 4 55.62 -58.90 -8.04
CA GLN A 4 55.39 -57.97 -6.93
C GLN A 4 54.99 -56.58 -7.44
N ILE A 5 55.65 -56.11 -8.50
CA ILE A 5 55.35 -54.81 -9.11
C ILE A 5 53.92 -54.81 -9.68
N ALA A 6 53.50 -55.90 -10.33
CA ALA A 6 52.14 -56.05 -10.84
C ALA A 6 51.07 -55.99 -9.73
N ASN A 7 51.30 -56.66 -8.60
CA ASN A 7 50.38 -56.63 -7.46
C ASN A 7 50.26 -55.24 -6.83
N PHE A 8 51.37 -54.51 -6.66
CA PHE A 8 51.33 -53.14 -6.14
C PHE A 8 50.58 -52.17 -7.08
N ILE A 9 50.75 -52.34 -8.39
CA ILE A 9 50.00 -51.55 -9.39
C ILE A 9 48.50 -51.89 -9.32
N GLY A 10 48.14 -53.17 -9.20
CA GLY A 10 46.75 -53.61 -9.07
C GLY A 10 46.06 -53.00 -7.85
N VAL A 11 46.66 -53.15 -6.67
CA VAL A 11 46.13 -52.56 -5.43
C VAL A 11 46.04 -51.04 -5.55
N GLY A 12 47.06 -50.38 -6.10
CA GLY A 12 47.03 -48.93 -6.34
C GLY A 12 45.86 -48.50 -7.23
N LEU A 13 45.61 -49.24 -8.33
CA LEU A 13 44.50 -48.98 -9.23
C LEU A 13 43.14 -49.18 -8.54
N GLU A 14 42.99 -50.21 -7.71
CA GLU A 14 41.76 -50.44 -6.92
C GLU A 14 41.45 -49.26 -6.00
N TRP A 15 42.44 -48.76 -5.26
CA TRP A 15 42.26 -47.59 -4.40
C TRP A 15 41.89 -46.34 -5.19
N VAL A 16 42.52 -46.12 -6.35
CA VAL A 16 42.20 -44.99 -7.23
C VAL A 16 40.76 -45.07 -7.71
N VAL A 17 40.30 -46.24 -8.16
CA VAL A 17 38.92 -46.46 -8.61
C VAL A 17 37.93 -46.28 -7.45
N ALA A 18 38.24 -46.81 -6.27
CA ALA A 18 37.39 -46.69 -5.09
C ALA A 18 37.23 -45.23 -4.64
N ILE A 19 38.33 -44.46 -4.59
CA ILE A 19 38.30 -43.04 -4.22
C ILE A 19 37.53 -42.24 -5.26
N PHE A 20 37.81 -42.45 -6.54
CA PHE A 20 37.15 -41.69 -7.60
C PHE A 20 35.65 -41.99 -7.68
N GLY A 21 35.27 -43.27 -7.55
CA GLY A 21 33.87 -43.68 -7.46
C GLY A 21 33.16 -43.09 -6.25
N GLY A 22 33.80 -43.10 -5.07
CA GLY A 22 33.26 -42.50 -3.86
C GLY A 22 33.03 -40.99 -4.00
N LEU A 23 33.99 -40.26 -4.57
CA LEU A 23 33.87 -38.82 -4.83
C LEU A 23 32.75 -38.52 -5.83
N LEU A 24 32.61 -39.34 -6.87
CA LEU A 24 31.55 -39.19 -7.87
C LEU A 24 30.16 -39.40 -7.25
N VAL A 25 30.01 -40.40 -6.38
CA VAL A 25 28.76 -40.64 -5.64
C VAL A 25 28.47 -39.49 -4.67
N ALA A 26 29.46 -39.01 -3.92
CA ALA A 26 29.28 -37.89 -3.00
C ALA A 26 28.88 -36.60 -3.75
N PHE A 27 29.52 -36.33 -4.89
CA PHE A 27 29.16 -35.21 -5.76
C PHE A 27 27.73 -35.35 -6.29
N TRP A 28 27.33 -36.55 -6.72
CA TRP A 28 25.99 -36.83 -7.20
C TRP A 28 24.91 -36.63 -6.12
N VAL A 29 25.13 -37.12 -4.90
CA VAL A 29 24.23 -36.87 -3.76
C VAL A 29 24.19 -35.38 -3.43
N GLY A 30 25.33 -34.70 -3.46
CA GLY A 30 25.42 -33.26 -3.29
C GLY A 30 24.57 -32.48 -4.29
N LEU A 31 24.55 -32.90 -5.55
CA LEU A 31 23.69 -32.31 -6.58
C LEU A 31 22.20 -32.51 -6.29
N ILE A 32 21.79 -33.70 -5.85
CA ILE A 32 20.39 -33.97 -5.47
C ILE A 32 19.97 -33.07 -4.30
N VAL A 33 20.78 -32.99 -3.24
CA VAL A 33 20.51 -32.15 -2.06
C VAL A 33 20.48 -30.67 -2.44
N TRP A 34 21.39 -30.24 -3.32
CA TRP A 34 21.42 -28.87 -3.84
C TRP A 34 20.15 -28.54 -4.62
N THR A 35 19.70 -29.42 -5.54
CA THR A 35 18.46 -29.24 -6.30
C THR A 35 17.25 -29.17 -5.38
N TRP A 36 17.15 -30.06 -4.38
CA TRP A 36 16.07 -30.03 -3.40
C TRP A 36 16.03 -28.71 -2.63
N ARG A 37 17.19 -28.23 -2.15
CA ARG A 37 17.29 -26.96 -1.41
C ARG A 37 17.01 -25.74 -2.30
N ASP A 38 17.50 -25.71 -3.54
CA ASP A 38 17.25 -24.61 -4.49
C ASP A 38 15.75 -24.48 -4.78
N ILE A 39 15.05 -25.58 -5.07
CA ILE A 39 13.60 -25.56 -5.34
C ILE A 39 12.82 -25.11 -4.11
N ARG A 40 13.10 -25.70 -2.95
CA ARG A 40 12.33 -25.41 -1.73
C ARG A 40 12.54 -23.99 -1.20
N SER A 41 13.64 -23.35 -1.59
CA SER A 41 13.85 -21.91 -1.33
C SER A 41 13.08 -20.99 -2.29
N ARG A 42 12.61 -21.51 -3.43
CA ARG A 42 11.98 -20.75 -4.51
C ARG A 42 10.48 -21.01 -4.65
N SER A 43 10.01 -22.21 -4.30
CA SER A 43 8.60 -22.62 -4.34
C SER A 43 8.20 -23.45 -3.11
N SER A 44 6.91 -23.37 -2.74
CA SER A 44 6.28 -24.16 -1.67
C SER A 44 5.79 -25.52 -2.17
N ASP A 45 5.80 -25.74 -3.49
CA ASP A 45 5.32 -26.97 -4.11
C ASP A 45 6.33 -28.12 -3.91
N ILE A 46 5.94 -29.05 -3.04
CA ILE A 46 6.73 -30.21 -2.66
C ILE A 46 6.80 -31.26 -3.79
N PHE A 47 5.77 -31.33 -4.65
CA PHE A 47 5.73 -32.29 -5.75
C PHE A 47 6.71 -31.90 -6.85
N ALA A 48 6.82 -30.60 -7.15
CA ALA A 48 7.82 -30.08 -8.07
C ALA A 48 9.25 -30.38 -7.59
N ALA A 49 9.51 -30.24 -6.27
CA ALA A 49 10.80 -30.57 -5.68
C ALA A 49 11.15 -32.06 -5.81
N ILE A 50 10.19 -32.95 -5.55
CA ILE A 50 10.37 -34.40 -5.67
C ILE A 50 10.61 -34.78 -7.14
N LEU A 51 9.77 -34.32 -8.06
CA LEU A 51 9.87 -34.64 -9.48
C LEU A 51 11.22 -34.19 -10.06
N ALA A 52 11.66 -32.97 -9.76
CA ALA A 52 12.94 -32.44 -10.24
C ALA A 52 14.14 -33.18 -9.63
N SER A 53 14.09 -33.51 -8.34
CA SER A 53 15.14 -34.30 -7.68
C SER A 53 15.24 -35.70 -8.28
N LEU A 54 14.09 -36.31 -8.60
CA LEU A 54 14.01 -37.62 -9.25
C LEU A 54 14.54 -37.55 -10.70
N LEU A 55 14.25 -36.47 -11.43
CA LEU A 55 14.79 -36.22 -12.76
C LEU A 55 16.32 -36.07 -12.74
N VAL A 56 16.87 -35.31 -11.79
CA VAL A 56 18.32 -35.17 -11.59
C VAL A 56 18.96 -36.49 -11.17
N ALA A 57 18.30 -37.28 -10.32
CA ALA A 57 18.78 -38.60 -9.94
C ALA A 57 18.84 -39.53 -11.18
N ILE A 58 17.76 -39.64 -11.95
CA ILE A 58 17.72 -40.57 -13.09
C ILE A 58 18.62 -40.09 -14.25
N PHE A 59 18.56 -38.81 -14.60
CA PHE A 59 19.20 -38.27 -15.81
C PHE A 59 20.54 -37.56 -15.54
N ASN A 60 21.05 -37.55 -14.31
CA ASN A 60 22.34 -36.95 -13.92
C ASN A 60 22.52 -35.53 -14.53
N VAL A 61 23.49 -35.38 -15.44
CA VAL A 61 23.86 -34.12 -16.10
C VAL A 61 22.72 -33.59 -16.97
N ILE A 62 22.02 -34.47 -17.70
CA ILE A 62 20.86 -34.10 -18.53
C ILE A 62 19.71 -33.63 -17.63
N GLY A 63 19.54 -34.27 -16.47
CA GLY A 63 18.52 -33.87 -15.49
C GLY A 63 18.75 -32.46 -14.95
N ILE A 64 20.00 -32.07 -14.72
CA ILE A 64 20.35 -30.70 -14.29
C ILE A 64 20.11 -29.69 -15.41
N LEU A 65 20.47 -30.02 -16.65
CA LEU A 65 20.23 -29.16 -17.81
C LEU A 65 18.73 -28.92 -18.03
N LEU A 66 17.93 -29.98 -17.92
CA LEU A 66 16.47 -29.90 -18.03
C LEU A 66 15.87 -29.15 -16.83
N TYR A 67 16.39 -29.36 -15.62
CA TYR A 67 16.02 -28.60 -14.42
C TYR A 67 16.27 -27.10 -14.60
N LEU A 68 17.43 -26.71 -15.12
CA LEU A 68 17.76 -25.31 -15.36
C LEU A 68 16.84 -24.66 -16.41
N LEU A 69 16.35 -25.44 -17.37
CA LEU A 69 15.36 -24.98 -18.35
C LEU A 69 13.95 -24.86 -17.74
N LEU A 70 13.56 -25.81 -16.89
CA LEU A 70 12.25 -25.85 -16.23
C LEU A 70 12.16 -24.93 -15.00
N ARG A 71 13.28 -24.34 -14.59
CA ARG A 71 13.42 -23.51 -13.39
C ARG A 71 12.42 -22.34 -13.41
N PRO A 72 11.41 -22.32 -12.52
CA PRO A 72 10.41 -21.26 -12.50
C PRO A 72 11.06 -19.91 -12.20
N LYS A 73 10.72 -18.87 -12.98
CA LYS A 73 11.32 -17.54 -12.87
C LYS A 73 10.74 -16.69 -11.73
N HIS A 74 9.54 -17.02 -11.25
CA HIS A 74 8.88 -16.26 -10.20
C HIS A 74 9.06 -16.90 -8.83
N THR A 75 9.58 -16.12 -7.90
CA THR A 75 9.74 -16.52 -6.50
C THR A 75 8.46 -16.24 -5.72
N LEU A 76 8.19 -17.03 -4.68
CA LEU A 76 7.02 -16.78 -3.81
C LEU A 76 7.01 -15.39 -3.18
N ALA A 77 8.20 -14.82 -2.92
CA ALA A 77 8.32 -13.46 -2.38
C ALA A 77 7.74 -12.42 -3.35
N GLU A 78 8.05 -12.51 -4.64
CA GLU A 78 7.51 -11.60 -5.65
C GLU A 78 5.99 -11.67 -5.78
N GLN A 79 5.38 -12.85 -5.59
CA GLN A 79 3.92 -12.98 -5.62
C GLN A 79 3.26 -12.36 -4.40
N TYR A 80 3.89 -12.52 -3.23
CA TYR A 80 3.42 -11.94 -1.98
C TYR A 80 3.54 -10.42 -1.99
N ASP A 81 4.65 -9.88 -2.50
CA ASP A 81 4.86 -8.44 -2.64
C ASP A 81 3.85 -7.80 -3.60
N ARG A 82 3.56 -8.45 -4.74
CA ARG A 82 2.49 -7.99 -5.65
C ARG A 82 1.11 -8.03 -5.00
N ALA A 83 0.81 -9.08 -4.24
CA ALA A 83 -0.47 -9.16 -3.52
C ALA A 83 -0.61 -8.04 -2.48
N LEU A 84 0.47 -7.73 -1.75
CA LEU A 84 0.52 -6.60 -0.82
C LEU A 84 0.36 -5.24 -1.52
N GLU A 85 0.99 -5.05 -2.67
CA GLU A 85 0.83 -3.85 -3.49
C GLU A 85 -0.62 -3.69 -3.99
N GLU A 86 -1.23 -4.78 -4.48
CA GLU A 86 -2.63 -4.79 -4.91
C GLU A 86 -3.59 -4.47 -3.76
N GLU A 87 -3.36 -5.05 -2.58
CA GLU A 87 -4.15 -4.75 -1.37
C GLU A 87 -3.97 -3.31 -0.89
N ALA A 88 -2.76 -2.75 -0.99
CA ALA A 88 -2.48 -1.36 -0.62
C ALA A 88 -3.19 -0.37 -1.58
N LEU A 89 -3.16 -0.63 -2.88
CA LEU A 89 -3.82 0.19 -3.89
C LEU A 89 -5.35 0.14 -3.77
N LEU A 90 -5.92 -1.04 -3.50
CA LEU A 90 -7.37 -1.19 -3.33
C LEU A 90 -7.89 -0.42 -2.10
N ARG A 91 -7.13 -0.39 -1.00
CA ARG A 91 -7.49 0.39 0.19
C ARG A 91 -7.55 1.90 -0.05
N GLU A 92 -6.76 2.42 -0.98
CA GLU A 92 -6.79 3.85 -1.34
C GLU A 92 -8.07 4.18 -2.13
N ILE A 93 -8.54 3.26 -2.97
CA ILE A 93 -9.79 3.42 -3.74
C ILE A 93 -11.04 3.28 -2.85
N GLU A 94 -11.05 2.35 -1.89
CA GLU A 94 -12.19 2.16 -0.97
C GLU A 94 -12.45 3.35 -0.04
N GLN A 95 -11.43 4.16 0.25
CA GLN A 95 -11.53 5.27 1.21
C GLN A 95 -12.09 6.57 0.61
N ALA A 96 -12.19 6.69 -0.71
CA ALA A 96 -12.76 7.87 -1.33
C ALA A 96 -14.28 7.87 -1.15
N PRO A 97 -14.86 8.83 -0.39
CA PRO A 97 -16.30 8.91 -0.27
C PRO A 97 -16.92 9.13 -1.66
N ALA A 98 -17.98 8.39 -1.97
CA ALA A 98 -18.67 8.48 -3.24
C ALA A 98 -20.04 9.14 -3.06
N CYS A 99 -20.49 9.89 -4.06
CA CYS A 99 -21.81 10.50 -4.05
C CYS A 99 -22.91 9.41 -4.09
N HIS A 100 -23.83 9.41 -3.12
CA HIS A 100 -24.96 8.47 -3.06
C HIS A 100 -25.91 8.54 -4.27
N LYS A 101 -25.92 9.66 -5.01
CA LYS A 101 -26.82 9.87 -6.16
C LYS A 101 -26.19 9.44 -7.50
N CYS A 102 -24.90 9.69 -7.71
CA CYS A 102 -24.23 9.43 -9.00
C CYS A 102 -23.03 8.48 -8.94
N GLY A 103 -22.61 8.06 -7.74
CA GLY A 103 -21.50 7.11 -7.53
C GLY A 103 -20.11 7.67 -7.84
N ARG A 104 -19.97 8.95 -8.23
CA ARG A 104 -18.66 9.55 -8.49
C ARG A 104 -17.91 9.86 -7.19
N PRO A 105 -16.57 9.77 -7.20
CA PRO A 105 -15.75 10.16 -6.05
C PRO A 105 -15.92 11.65 -5.78
N VAL A 106 -16.02 11.99 -4.50
CA VAL A 106 -16.25 13.34 -3.99
C VAL A 106 -15.34 13.56 -2.79
N ASN A 107 -15.00 14.81 -2.49
CA ASN A 107 -14.26 15.11 -1.27
C ASN A 107 -15.20 15.18 -0.07
N ALA A 108 -14.69 14.83 1.11
CA ALA A 108 -15.43 14.89 2.35
C ALA A 108 -15.89 16.32 2.71
N ASP A 109 -15.17 17.35 2.30
CA ASP A 109 -15.49 18.74 2.71
C ASP A 109 -16.52 19.43 1.80
N TRP A 110 -17.06 18.73 0.79
CA TRP A 110 -17.99 19.30 -0.17
C TRP A 110 -19.45 19.21 0.32
N GLN A 111 -20.16 20.35 0.28
CA GLN A 111 -21.60 20.40 0.56
C GLN A 111 -22.45 19.92 -0.62
N TYR A 112 -22.02 20.19 -1.86
CA TYR A 112 -22.75 19.87 -3.09
C TYR A 112 -21.87 19.12 -4.09
N CYS A 113 -22.48 18.22 -4.85
CA CYS A 113 -21.77 17.41 -5.84
C CYS A 113 -21.60 18.21 -7.12
N PRO A 114 -20.38 18.41 -7.64
CA PRO A 114 -20.17 19.21 -8.86
C PRO A 114 -20.74 18.55 -10.12
N TYR A 115 -21.09 17.26 -10.07
CA TYR A 115 -21.57 16.51 -11.24
C TYR A 115 -23.08 16.34 -11.31
N CYS A 116 -23.77 16.32 -10.17
CA CYS A 116 -25.21 16.01 -10.10
C CYS A 116 -25.99 16.93 -9.17
N GLU A 117 -25.30 17.91 -8.58
CA GLU A 117 -25.85 18.95 -7.68
C GLU A 117 -26.58 18.38 -6.45
N ALA A 118 -26.38 17.11 -6.13
CA ALA A 118 -26.88 16.53 -4.89
C ALA A 118 -26.21 17.18 -3.69
N GLU A 119 -26.99 17.50 -2.67
CA GLU A 119 -26.49 17.86 -1.36
C GLU A 119 -25.84 16.62 -0.72
N LEU A 120 -24.53 16.66 -0.51
CA LEU A 120 -23.80 15.60 0.15
C LEU A 120 -23.81 15.77 1.66
N ARG A 121 -23.72 17.01 2.14
CA ARG A 121 -23.59 17.34 3.56
C ARG A 121 -24.30 18.65 3.86
N HIS A 122 -24.93 18.70 5.03
CA HIS A 122 -25.61 19.89 5.53
C HIS A 122 -24.94 20.37 6.83
N PRO A 123 -24.86 21.67 7.10
CA PRO A 123 -24.31 22.19 8.34
C PRO A 123 -25.24 21.89 9.52
N CYS A 124 -24.68 21.47 10.65
CA CYS A 124 -25.42 21.28 11.89
C CYS A 124 -26.05 22.61 12.36
N PRO A 125 -27.36 22.66 12.69
CA PRO A 125 -28.02 23.90 13.12
C PRO A 125 -27.49 24.44 14.46
N ARG A 126 -26.77 23.64 15.24
CA ARG A 126 -26.24 24.02 16.56
C ARG A 126 -24.77 24.46 16.55
N CYS A 127 -23.91 23.81 15.76
CA CYS A 127 -22.46 24.10 15.75
C CYS A 127 -21.87 24.40 14.37
N GLY A 128 -22.65 24.26 13.29
CA GLY A 128 -22.18 24.51 11.92
C GLY A 128 -21.31 23.42 11.29
N TYR A 129 -20.99 22.34 12.01
CA TYR A 129 -20.20 21.22 11.46
C TYR A 129 -20.94 20.50 10.32
N LEU A 130 -20.24 20.13 9.24
CA LEU A 130 -20.80 19.44 8.08
C LEU A 130 -21.16 18.00 8.43
N LEU A 131 -22.44 17.66 8.33
CA LEU A 131 -22.99 16.35 8.65
C LEU A 131 -23.30 15.58 7.38
N ASP A 132 -22.89 14.30 7.34
CA ASP A 132 -23.41 13.37 6.35
C ASP A 132 -24.90 13.08 6.63
N PRO A 133 -25.75 12.98 5.60
CA PRO A 133 -27.18 12.75 5.73
C PRO A 133 -27.52 11.41 6.41
N ASP A 134 -26.61 10.43 6.38
CA ASP A 134 -26.80 9.14 7.05
C ASP A 134 -26.55 9.20 8.58
N TRP A 135 -26.03 10.32 9.09
CA TRP A 135 -25.68 10.47 10.50
C TRP A 135 -26.87 10.91 11.34
N LYS A 136 -27.29 10.05 12.28
CA LYS A 136 -28.41 10.31 13.20
C LYS A 136 -28.12 11.38 14.26
N ARG A 137 -26.85 11.69 14.51
CA ARG A 137 -26.40 12.60 15.57
C ARG A 137 -25.09 13.26 15.17
N CYS A 138 -24.94 14.54 15.48
CA CYS A 138 -23.68 15.25 15.26
C CYS A 138 -22.55 14.70 16.15
N PRO A 139 -21.39 14.27 15.62
CA PRO A 139 -20.28 13.81 16.43
C PRO A 139 -19.55 14.94 17.16
N GLN A 140 -19.71 16.19 16.72
CA GLN A 140 -19.06 17.34 17.34
C GLN A 140 -19.86 17.86 18.55
N CYS A 141 -21.17 18.09 18.41
CA CYS A 141 -22.00 18.68 19.48
C CYS A 141 -23.03 17.73 20.10
N GLY A 142 -23.21 16.52 19.55
CA GLY A 142 -24.16 15.53 20.05
C GLY A 142 -25.65 15.82 19.78
N ALA A 143 -25.98 16.93 19.09
CA ALA A 143 -27.36 17.28 18.76
C ALA A 143 -27.93 16.40 17.63
N TYR A 144 -29.26 16.26 17.62
CA TYR A 144 -30.01 15.70 16.50
C TYR A 144 -30.21 16.78 15.43
N PRO A 145 -29.95 16.51 14.15
CA PRO A 145 -30.10 17.50 13.08
C PRO A 145 -31.56 18.00 12.93
N ASP A 146 -32.54 17.18 13.29
CA ASP A 146 -33.97 17.50 13.21
C ASP A 146 -34.47 18.42 14.33
N GLN A 147 -33.64 18.69 15.35
CA GLN A 147 -34.02 19.57 16.45
C GLN A 147 -33.63 21.01 16.09
N PRO A 148 -34.61 21.93 15.91
CA PRO A 148 -34.30 23.32 15.67
C PRO A 148 -33.47 23.86 16.84
N ALA A 149 -32.50 24.72 16.52
CA ALA A 149 -31.72 25.41 17.53
C ALA A 149 -32.68 26.07 18.54
N PRO A 150 -32.40 26.00 19.86
CA PRO A 150 -33.23 26.68 20.84
C PRO A 150 -33.32 28.16 20.43
N GLU A 151 -34.53 28.61 20.19
CA GLU A 151 -34.82 30.01 19.85
C GLU A 151 -34.16 30.88 20.93
N PRO A 152 -33.34 31.87 20.57
CA PRO A 152 -32.72 32.73 21.56
C PRO A 152 -33.85 33.38 22.36
N GLU A 153 -33.95 33.01 23.63
CA GLU A 153 -34.89 33.60 24.57
C GLU A 153 -34.66 35.12 24.51
N TYR A 154 -35.63 35.84 23.95
CA TYR A 154 -35.56 37.29 23.82
C TYR A 154 -35.52 37.87 25.22
N VAL A 155 -34.31 38.13 25.72
CA VAL A 155 -34.12 38.97 26.89
C VAL A 155 -34.40 40.38 26.40
N PRO A 156 -35.50 41.03 26.81
CA PRO A 156 -35.74 42.40 26.42
C PRO A 156 -34.52 43.23 26.85
N PRO A 157 -34.04 44.14 25.99
CA PRO A 157 -32.93 45.00 26.37
C PRO A 157 -33.27 45.68 27.71
N PRO A 158 -32.30 45.77 28.65
CA PRO A 158 -32.55 46.43 29.91
C PRO A 158 -33.11 47.83 29.65
N PRO A 159 -34.08 48.31 30.47
CA PRO A 159 -34.70 49.60 30.26
C PRO A 159 -33.60 50.67 30.18
N VAL A 160 -33.51 51.31 29.02
CA VAL A 160 -32.63 52.47 28.79
C VAL A 160 -33.16 53.60 29.66
N THR A 161 -32.66 53.69 30.88
CA THR A 161 -32.84 54.87 31.72
C THR A 161 -32.02 55.98 31.07
N GLN A 162 -32.76 56.96 30.54
CA GLN A 162 -32.21 58.09 29.82
C GLN A 162 -31.39 58.98 30.76
N ALA A 163 -30.11 59.16 30.45
CA ALA A 163 -29.39 60.43 30.56
C ALA A 163 -28.25 60.39 29.54
N LEU A 164 -28.56 60.69 28.28
CA LEU A 164 -27.54 61.02 27.30
C LEU A 164 -27.10 62.46 27.57
N ASP A 165 -25.94 62.63 28.21
CA ASP A 165 -25.22 63.91 28.19
C ASP A 165 -24.80 64.21 26.73
N PRO A 166 -25.20 65.35 26.13
CA PRO A 166 -25.03 65.58 24.70
C PRO A 166 -23.63 66.03 24.26
N MET A 167 -22.54 65.67 24.96
CA MET A 167 -21.18 66.10 24.58
C MET A 167 -20.12 65.03 24.80
N ALA A 168 -20.09 63.96 24.00
CA ALA A 168 -18.88 63.16 23.78
C ALA A 168 -18.98 62.24 22.55
N TYR A 169 -19.16 62.77 21.34
CA TYR A 169 -18.82 61.99 20.15
C TYR A 169 -18.11 62.87 19.11
N ALA A 170 -16.79 62.91 19.19
CA ALA A 170 -15.94 63.31 18.08
C ALA A 170 -15.68 62.06 17.22
N PRO A 171 -16.03 62.04 15.92
CA PRO A 171 -15.70 60.92 15.05
C PRO A 171 -14.18 60.88 14.81
N LYS A 172 -13.55 59.73 15.06
CA LYS A 172 -12.18 59.45 14.60
C LYS A 172 -12.19 59.23 13.08
N PRO A 173 -11.28 59.84 12.31
CA PRO A 173 -11.19 59.62 10.87
C PRO A 173 -10.66 58.20 10.59
N VAL A 174 -11.35 57.51 9.69
CA VAL A 174 -10.90 56.24 9.11
C VAL A 174 -9.92 56.58 7.98
N ALA A 175 -8.63 56.37 8.23
CA ALA A 175 -7.59 56.25 7.18
C ALA A 175 -7.37 54.75 6.98
N GLU A 176 -7.76 54.19 5.84
CA GLU A 176 -6.88 53.97 4.67
C GLU A 176 -5.90 52.81 4.91
N THR A 177 -6.25 51.61 4.41
CA THR A 177 -5.60 50.92 3.28
C THR A 177 -6.21 49.53 3.12
N VAL A 178 -6.85 49.29 1.98
CA VAL A 178 -7.15 47.96 1.45
C VAL A 178 -5.86 47.46 0.79
N GLN A 179 -5.29 46.36 1.28
CA GLN A 179 -4.24 45.63 0.55
C GLN A 179 -4.88 44.39 -0.08
N VAL A 180 -5.01 44.44 -1.41
CA VAL A 180 -5.21 43.28 -2.27
C VAL A 180 -3.82 42.73 -2.54
N GLU A 181 -3.48 41.57 -2.00
CA GLU A 181 -2.30 40.83 -2.44
C GLU A 181 -2.68 40.01 -3.69
N GLU A 182 -2.21 40.49 -4.84
CA GLU A 182 -2.18 39.76 -6.11
C GLU A 182 -1.23 38.54 -6.00
N ALA A 183 -1.76 37.37 -6.35
CA ALA A 183 -0.97 36.15 -6.54
C ALA A 183 -0.11 36.27 -7.80
N PRO A 184 1.20 35.98 -7.78
CA PRO A 184 1.97 35.85 -9.00
C PRO A 184 1.77 34.46 -9.61
N MET A 185 1.34 34.46 -10.88
CA MET A 185 1.57 33.37 -11.81
C MET A 185 3.07 33.16 -11.99
N VAL A 186 3.54 31.92 -11.92
CA VAL A 186 4.90 31.55 -12.37
C VAL A 186 4.82 30.24 -13.15
N GLU A 187 5.54 30.27 -14.27
CA GLU A 187 5.39 29.52 -15.51
C GLU A 187 5.87 28.06 -15.45
N ASP A 188 5.27 27.26 -16.33
CA ASP A 188 5.70 25.91 -16.69
C ASP A 188 7.15 25.88 -17.15
N THR A 189 7.98 25.03 -16.51
CA THR A 189 9.23 24.55 -17.11
C THR A 189 9.28 23.03 -17.09
N VAL A 190 9.04 22.48 -18.28
CA VAL A 190 9.31 21.09 -18.65
C VAL A 190 10.81 20.89 -18.72
N THR A 191 11.36 19.98 -17.91
CA THR A 191 12.69 19.41 -18.14
C THR A 191 12.58 17.91 -18.39
N VAL A 192 12.85 17.54 -19.64
CA VAL A 192 13.08 16.17 -20.12
C VAL A 192 14.43 15.72 -19.56
N ASN A 193 14.47 14.59 -18.86
CA ASN A 193 15.72 13.93 -18.47
C ASN A 193 15.91 12.66 -19.29
N GLU A 194 17.13 12.54 -19.85
CA GLU A 194 17.75 11.37 -20.49
C GLU A 194 17.76 10.11 -19.62
#